data_AF-A0A970M988-F1
#
_entry.id   AF-A0A970M988-F1
#
_cell.length_a   1.000
_cell.length_b   1.000
_cell.length_c   1.000
_cell.angle_alpha   90.00
_cell.angle_beta   90.00
_cell.angle_gamma   90.00
#
_symmetry.space_group_name_H-M   'P 1'
#
loop_
_entity.id
_entity.type
_entity.pdbx_description
1 polymer ?
#
loop_
_entity_poly.entity_id
_entity_poly.type
_entity_poly.pdbx_seq_one_letter_code
_entity_poly.pdbx_strand_id
1 'polypeptide(L)'
;MPNHDAGFKKIFSQPEAIEKLIRGFVSHEWVEKIDFSTLRLLPTEKISNRLDKRFHDIVWRVNVAHSEMLVCLMMEFQSTPNRYMPQRMMTYVGLLMEHLRETKQMIDTDSGKLFPPILPFVLYSGQQPWNYSCEVSDLIYEMDPALSRFSPRMAFFLLEMKDLKEEDLAEMSPENFVAALFRVEHARTEGVI
;
A
#
# COMPACT_ATOMS: atom_id res chain seq x y z
N MET A 1 17.97 -7.13 5.86
CA MET A 1 18.08 -8.56 6.24
C MET A 1 16.90 -9.30 5.63
N PRO A 2 17.10 -10.37 4.82
CA PRO A 2 16.01 -11.02 4.06
C PRO A 2 14.90 -11.69 4.90
N ASN A 3 15.16 -11.91 6.19
CA ASN A 3 14.26 -12.66 7.08
C ASN A 3 13.10 -11.81 7.64
N HIS A 4 13.19 -10.48 7.51
CA HIS A 4 12.24 -9.53 8.07
C HIS A 4 11.05 -9.32 7.12
N ASP A 5 11.33 -9.02 5.86
CA ASP A 5 10.35 -8.84 4.78
C ASP A 5 9.44 -10.07 4.62
N ALA A 6 10.00 -11.28 4.76
CA ALA A 6 9.25 -12.53 4.67
C ALA A 6 8.24 -12.71 5.83
N GLY A 7 8.61 -12.32 7.06
CA GLY A 7 7.74 -12.38 8.23
C GLY A 7 6.59 -11.38 8.10
N PHE A 8 6.91 -10.16 7.70
CA PHE A 8 5.96 -9.10 7.44
C PHE A 8 4.96 -9.46 6.33
N LYS A 9 5.45 -10.01 5.22
CA LYS A 9 4.60 -10.53 4.14
C LYS A 9 3.64 -11.60 4.67
N LYS A 10 4.11 -12.52 5.51
CA LYS A 10 3.25 -13.57 6.06
C LYS A 10 2.13 -13.01 6.94
N ILE A 11 2.44 -12.02 7.78
CA ILE A 11 1.47 -11.36 8.67
C ILE A 11 0.42 -10.62 7.84
N PHE A 12 0.84 -9.77 6.90
CA PHE A 12 -0.10 -8.98 6.11
C PHE A 12 -0.74 -9.73 4.93
N SER A 13 -0.42 -11.01 4.76
CA SER A 13 -1.24 -11.94 3.96
C SER A 13 -2.47 -12.45 4.73
N GLN A 14 -2.68 -12.03 5.99
CA GLN A 14 -3.89 -12.32 6.75
C GLN A 14 -4.89 -11.15 6.66
N PRO A 15 -6.19 -11.40 6.41
CA PRO A 15 -7.19 -10.34 6.32
C PRO A 15 -7.27 -9.47 7.58
N GLU A 16 -7.18 -10.08 8.76
CA GLU A 16 -7.25 -9.39 10.05
C GLU A 16 -6.11 -8.37 10.23
N ALA A 17 -4.91 -8.69 9.74
CA ALA A 17 -3.78 -7.77 9.79
C ALA A 17 -4.03 -6.53 8.91
N ILE A 18 -4.65 -6.72 7.75
CA ILE A 18 -5.03 -5.61 6.87
C ILE A 18 -6.10 -4.74 7.50
N GLU A 19 -7.15 -5.34 8.06
CA GLU A 19 -8.19 -4.58 8.74
C GLU A 19 -7.62 -3.72 9.87
N LYS A 20 -6.79 -4.32 10.73
CA LYS A 20 -6.13 -3.63 11.84
C LYS A 20 -5.17 -2.53 11.38
N LEU A 21 -4.46 -2.74 10.27
CA LEU A 21 -3.62 -1.73 9.65
C LEU A 21 -4.43 -0.54 9.15
N ILE A 22 -5.46 -0.79 8.35
CA ILE A 22 -6.22 0.29 7.71
C ILE A 22 -7.05 1.06 8.74
N ARG A 23 -7.76 0.38 9.65
CA ARG A 23 -8.53 1.03 10.71
C ARG A 23 -7.64 1.79 11.70
N GLY A 24 -6.45 1.27 11.99
CA GLY A 24 -5.54 1.87 12.96
C GLY A 24 -4.77 3.08 12.42
N PHE A 25 -4.38 3.05 11.15
CA PHE A 25 -3.34 3.96 10.64
C PHE A 25 -3.76 4.78 9.42
N VAL A 26 -4.95 4.56 8.85
CA VAL A 26 -5.47 5.36 7.72
C VAL A 26 -6.63 6.23 8.22
N SER A 27 -6.36 7.52 8.43
CA SER A 27 -7.36 8.48 8.94
C SER A 27 -8.18 9.11 7.82
N HIS A 28 -9.14 8.38 7.25
CA HIS A 28 -10.04 8.89 6.22
C HIS A 28 -11.47 8.36 6.35
N GLU A 29 -12.45 9.18 5.98
CA GLU A 29 -13.89 8.85 6.06
C GLU A 29 -14.31 7.61 5.24
N TRP A 30 -13.53 7.24 4.22
CA TRP A 30 -13.83 6.06 3.40
C TRP A 30 -13.49 4.76 4.13
N VAL A 31 -12.63 4.79 5.16
CA VAL A 31 -12.24 3.61 5.94
C VAL A 31 -13.43 3.01 6.69
N GLU A 32 -14.31 3.85 7.22
CA GLU A 32 -15.56 3.41 7.87
C GLU A 32 -16.56 2.77 6.91
N LYS A 33 -16.36 2.95 5.60
CA LYS A 33 -17.24 2.39 4.55
C LYS A 33 -16.71 1.08 3.98
N ILE A 34 -15.54 0.61 4.44
CA ILE A 34 -14.94 -0.65 4.01
C ILE A 34 -15.66 -1.83 4.68
N ASP A 35 -16.11 -2.79 3.88
CA ASP A 35 -16.56 -4.09 4.37
C ASP A 35 -15.38 -5.08 4.39
N PHE A 36 -14.65 -5.10 5.49
CA PHE A 36 -13.47 -5.97 5.66
C PHE A 36 -13.79 -7.47 5.61
N SER A 37 -15.05 -7.88 5.78
CA SER A 37 -15.45 -9.28 5.63
C SER A 37 -15.30 -9.78 4.17
N THR A 38 -15.21 -8.85 3.22
CA THR A 38 -15.04 -9.13 1.78
C THR A 38 -13.58 -9.20 1.33
N LEU A 39 -12.62 -9.04 2.27
CA LEU A 39 -11.20 -9.08 1.95
C LEU A 39 -10.82 -10.38 1.25
N ARG A 40 -10.34 -10.26 0.01
CA ARG A 40 -9.86 -11.36 -0.81
C ARG A 40 -8.45 -11.07 -1.31
N LEU A 41 -7.53 -11.96 -0.96
CA LEU A 41 -6.17 -11.92 -1.50
C LEU A 41 -6.20 -12.30 -2.99
N LEU A 42 -5.63 -11.46 -3.85
CA LEU A 42 -5.49 -11.76 -5.28
C LEU A 42 -4.20 -12.55 -5.53
N PRO A 43 -4.26 -13.64 -6.32
CA PRO A 43 -3.07 -14.41 -6.69
C PRO A 43 -2.23 -13.62 -7.71
N THR A 44 -1.27 -12.85 -7.21
CA THR A 44 -0.40 -11.98 -8.03
C THR A 44 0.86 -12.67 -8.55
N GLU A 45 1.00 -13.98 -8.37
CA GLU A 45 2.17 -14.77 -8.81
C GLU A 45 2.50 -14.58 -10.30
N LYS A 46 1.47 -14.42 -11.15
CA LYS A 46 1.64 -14.12 -12.58
C LYS A 46 2.09 -12.67 -12.84
N ILE A 47 1.69 -11.74 -11.99
CA ILE A 47 2.18 -10.35 -12.02
C ILE A 47 3.65 -10.32 -11.58
N SER A 48 3.98 -11.06 -10.50
CA SER A 48 5.31 -11.33 -9.94
C SER A 48 6.30 -12.07 -10.86
N ASN A 49 5.88 -12.53 -12.05
CA ASN A 49 6.81 -13.03 -13.06
C ASN A 49 7.24 -11.93 -14.06
N ARG A 50 6.44 -10.86 -14.19
CA ARG A 50 6.74 -9.68 -15.03
C ARG A 50 7.36 -8.56 -14.19
N LEU A 51 6.91 -8.45 -12.95
CA LEU A 51 7.56 -7.81 -11.83
C LEU A 51 8.70 -8.74 -11.39
N ASP A 52 9.97 -8.32 -11.43
CA ASP A 52 11.12 -9.06 -10.87
C ASP A 52 10.77 -9.79 -9.55
N LYS A 53 11.30 -10.99 -9.31
CA LYS A 53 10.97 -11.84 -8.12
C LYS A 53 11.28 -11.19 -6.75
N ARG A 54 11.79 -9.96 -6.76
CA ARG A 54 12.12 -9.11 -5.62
C ARG A 54 10.92 -8.33 -5.06
N PHE A 55 9.77 -8.37 -5.71
CA PHE A 55 8.61 -7.58 -5.29
C PHE A 55 7.73 -8.34 -4.30
N HIS A 56 7.56 -7.76 -3.11
CA HIS A 56 6.83 -8.35 -1.98
C HIS A 56 5.32 -8.07 -2.05
N ASP A 57 4.77 -7.95 -3.26
CA ASP A 57 3.45 -7.35 -3.46
C ASP A 57 2.32 -8.28 -3.02
N ILE A 58 1.70 -7.92 -1.91
CA ILE A 58 0.41 -8.44 -1.48
C ILE A 58 -0.65 -7.54 -2.12
N VAL A 59 -1.69 -8.15 -2.68
CA VAL A 59 -2.79 -7.38 -3.26
C VAL A 59 -4.10 -7.88 -2.69
N TRP A 60 -4.82 -6.98 -2.05
CA TRP A 60 -6.15 -7.26 -1.51
C TRP A 60 -7.23 -6.64 -2.40
N ARG A 61 -8.34 -7.34 -2.52
CA ARG A 61 -9.61 -6.80 -3.01
C ARG A 61 -10.55 -6.69 -1.83
N VAL A 62 -11.25 -5.58 -1.72
CA VAL A 62 -12.23 -5.32 -0.66
C VAL A 62 -13.37 -4.49 -1.24
N ASN A 63 -14.55 -4.53 -0.63
CA ASN A 63 -15.65 -3.68 -1.02
C ASN A 63 -15.69 -2.42 -0.15
N VAL A 64 -15.97 -1.27 -0.76
CA VAL A 64 -16.11 0.00 -0.05
C VAL A 64 -17.40 0.65 -0.52
N ALA A 65 -18.40 0.70 0.37
CA ALA A 65 -19.78 0.99 0.01
C ALA A 65 -20.26 0.13 -1.19
N HIS A 66 -21.14 0.65 -2.06
CA HIS A 66 -21.60 -0.04 -3.28
C HIS A 66 -20.55 -0.12 -4.40
N SER A 67 -19.30 0.30 -4.16
CA SER A 67 -18.21 0.21 -5.14
C SER A 67 -17.19 -0.84 -4.70
N GLU A 68 -16.83 -1.74 -5.60
CA GLU A 68 -15.76 -2.73 -5.38
C GLU A 68 -14.39 -2.02 -5.44
N MET A 69 -14.02 -1.31 -4.37
CA MET A 69 -12.76 -0.56 -4.28
C MET A 69 -11.57 -1.51 -4.10
N LEU A 70 -10.69 -1.54 -5.09
CA LEU A 70 -9.51 -2.40 -5.09
C LEU A 70 -8.38 -1.76 -4.28
N VAL A 71 -8.32 -2.02 -2.98
CA VAL A 71 -7.20 -1.55 -2.14
C VAL A 71 -5.98 -2.48 -2.32
N CYS A 72 -5.16 -2.18 -3.32
CA CYS A 72 -3.91 -2.89 -3.56
C CYS A 72 -2.81 -2.44 -2.61
N LEU A 73 -2.79 -3.06 -1.44
CA LEU A 73 -1.79 -2.86 -0.41
C LEU A 73 -0.46 -3.47 -0.80
N MET A 74 0.17 -2.80 -1.75
CA MET A 74 1.48 -3.13 -2.27
C MET A 74 2.56 -2.74 -1.25
N MET A 75 2.59 -3.48 -0.15
CA MET A 75 3.50 -3.22 0.95
C MET A 75 4.92 -3.59 0.54
N GLU A 76 5.67 -2.57 0.13
CA GLU A 76 7.10 -2.70 0.06
C GLU A 76 7.71 -2.30 1.40
N PHE A 77 8.30 -3.28 2.08
CA PHE A 77 9.15 -3.08 3.24
C PHE A 77 10.45 -2.43 2.78
N GLN A 78 10.48 -1.10 2.80
CA GLN A 78 11.69 -0.34 2.54
C GLN A 78 12.36 -0.01 3.87
N SER A 79 13.62 -0.43 4.01
CA SER A 79 14.49 0.02 5.11
C SER A 79 15.35 1.22 4.69
N THR A 80 15.35 1.57 3.40
CA THR A 80 16.09 2.70 2.82
C THR A 80 15.13 3.52 1.95
N PRO A 81 15.06 4.85 2.12
CA PRO A 81 14.25 5.71 1.27
C PRO A 81 14.67 5.61 -0.21
N ASN A 82 13.69 5.61 -1.12
CA ASN A 82 13.96 5.49 -2.56
C ASN A 82 13.20 6.55 -3.37
N ARG A 83 13.96 7.47 -3.99
CA ARG A 83 13.45 8.59 -4.83
C ARG A 83 12.63 8.15 -6.04
N TYR A 84 12.77 6.92 -6.51
CA TYR A 84 12.03 6.40 -7.65
C TYR A 84 10.73 5.70 -7.25
N MET A 85 10.35 5.73 -5.96
CA MET A 85 9.15 5.06 -5.50
C MET A 85 7.87 5.45 -6.23
N PRO A 86 7.56 6.73 -6.48
CA PRO A 86 6.34 7.07 -7.20
C PRO A 86 6.27 6.43 -8.59
N GLN A 87 7.37 6.48 -9.36
CA GLN A 87 7.45 5.83 -10.68
C GLN A 87 7.28 4.31 -10.58
N ARG A 88 7.86 3.72 -9.54
CA ARG A 88 7.78 2.29 -9.29
C ARG A 88 6.35 1.87 -8.95
N MET A 89 5.68 2.58 -8.04
CA MET A 89 4.26 2.37 -7.72
C MET A 89 3.40 2.47 -8.98
N MET A 90 3.65 3.47 -9.84
CA MET A 90 2.86 3.67 -11.06
C MET A 90 2.97 2.49 -12.02
N THR A 91 4.17 1.93 -12.12
CA THR A 91 4.42 0.73 -12.93
C THR A 91 3.59 -0.45 -12.41
N TYR A 92 3.50 -0.61 -11.09
CA TYR A 92 2.82 -1.77 -10.50
C TYR A 92 1.30 -1.64 -10.60
N VAL A 93 0.78 -0.43 -10.40
CA VAL A 93 -0.64 -0.12 -10.67
C VAL A 93 -0.99 -0.45 -12.12
N GLY A 94 -0.14 -0.06 -13.09
CA GLY A 94 -0.34 -0.42 -14.49
C GLY A 94 -0.36 -1.92 -14.76
N LEU A 95 0.58 -2.68 -14.17
CA LEU A 95 0.66 -4.13 -14.32
C LEU A 95 -0.51 -4.87 -13.66
N LEU A 96 -0.98 -4.35 -12.53
CA LEU A 96 -2.18 -4.84 -11.87
C LEU A 96 -3.43 -4.57 -12.71
N MET A 97 -3.57 -3.39 -13.32
CA MET A 97 -4.66 -3.11 -14.25
C MET A 97 -4.61 -4.08 -15.45
N GLU A 98 -3.44 -4.33 -16.02
CA GLU A 98 -3.28 -5.35 -17.07
C GLU A 98 -3.75 -6.73 -16.59
N HIS A 99 -3.37 -7.14 -15.39
CA HIS A 99 -3.78 -8.40 -14.80
C HIS A 99 -5.30 -8.50 -14.57
N LEU A 100 -5.94 -7.46 -14.04
CA LEU A 100 -7.39 -7.44 -13.83
C LEU A 100 -8.15 -7.57 -15.15
N ARG A 101 -7.65 -6.91 -16.21
CA ARG A 101 -8.20 -7.01 -17.56
C ARG A 101 -8.04 -8.43 -18.12
N GLU A 102 -6.86 -9.02 -18.02
CA GLU A 102 -6.57 -10.38 -18.52
C GLU A 102 -7.37 -11.47 -17.78
N THR A 103 -7.57 -11.29 -16.47
CA THR A 103 -8.31 -12.23 -15.62
C THR A 103 -9.81 -11.94 -15.56
N LYS A 104 -10.30 -10.95 -16.32
CA LYS A 104 -11.71 -10.52 -16.35
C LYS A 104 -12.26 -10.16 -14.97
N GLN A 105 -11.45 -9.53 -14.12
CA GLN A 105 -11.82 -9.02 -12.79
C GLN A 105 -12.18 -7.53 -12.80
N MET A 106 -12.44 -7.00 -13.99
CA MET A 106 -12.91 -5.65 -14.27
C MET A 106 -14.34 -5.46 -13.73
N ILE A 107 -14.71 -4.24 -13.37
CA ILE A 107 -16.09 -3.94 -12.97
C ILE A 107 -16.87 -3.60 -14.24
N ASP A 108 -17.94 -4.33 -14.51
CA ASP A 108 -18.91 -3.92 -15.52
C ASP A 108 -19.84 -2.88 -14.87
N THR A 109 -19.69 -1.62 -15.26
CA THR A 109 -20.54 -0.54 -14.76
C THR A 109 -21.25 0.10 -15.93
N ASP A 110 -22.53 0.43 -15.74
CA ASP A 110 -23.32 1.23 -16.68
C ASP A 110 -22.69 2.62 -16.95
N SER A 111 -21.72 3.02 -16.14
CA SER A 111 -20.96 4.28 -16.25
C SER A 111 -19.83 4.26 -17.29
N GLY A 112 -19.53 3.11 -17.91
CA GLY A 112 -18.44 2.95 -18.86
C GLY A 112 -17.03 2.99 -18.23
N LYS A 113 -16.93 2.93 -16.90
CA LYS A 113 -15.67 2.78 -16.18
C LYS A 113 -15.27 1.31 -16.13
N LEU A 114 -14.00 1.04 -16.39
CA LEU A 114 -13.49 -0.32 -16.59
C LEU A 114 -12.76 -0.89 -15.37
N PHE A 115 -11.99 -0.05 -14.67
CA PHE A 115 -11.12 -0.49 -13.57
C PHE A 115 -11.69 -0.07 -12.21
N PRO A 116 -11.53 -0.92 -11.18
CA PRO A 116 -11.79 -0.50 -9.81
C PRO A 116 -10.77 0.58 -9.38
N PRO A 117 -11.12 1.47 -8.43
CA PRO A 117 -10.16 2.37 -7.80
C PRO A 117 -9.02 1.58 -7.15
N ILE A 118 -7.76 2.02 -7.34
CA ILE A 118 -6.57 1.36 -6.81
C ILE A 118 -5.90 2.27 -5.79
N LEU A 119 -5.71 1.81 -4.55
CA LEU A 119 -4.94 2.52 -3.50
C LEU A 119 -3.54 1.90 -3.36
N PRO A 120 -2.48 2.54 -3.87
CA PRO A 120 -1.11 2.09 -3.64
C PRO A 120 -0.67 2.51 -2.23
N PHE A 121 -0.04 1.60 -1.49
CA PHE A 121 0.32 1.81 -0.07
C PHE A 121 1.75 1.34 0.19
N VAL A 122 2.60 2.20 0.72
CA VAL A 122 3.99 1.88 1.10
C VAL A 122 4.11 1.86 2.61
N LEU A 123 4.66 0.77 3.14
CA LEU A 123 4.92 0.61 4.57
C LEU A 123 6.43 0.72 4.82
N TYR A 124 6.85 1.85 5.37
CA TYR A 124 8.26 2.20 5.52
C TYR A 124 8.75 1.95 6.95
N SER A 125 9.77 1.09 7.09
CA SER A 125 10.37 0.69 8.37
C SER A 125 11.84 1.12 8.51
N GLY A 126 12.31 2.01 7.63
CA GLY A 126 13.70 2.46 7.64
C GLY A 126 14.02 3.46 8.74
N GLN A 127 15.32 3.58 9.02
CA GLN A 127 15.85 4.44 10.10
C GLN A 127 15.84 5.92 9.75
N GLN A 128 16.10 6.20 8.48
CA GLN A 128 16.13 7.56 7.95
C GLN A 128 14.70 8.05 7.73
N PRO A 129 14.39 9.33 7.97
CA PRO A 129 13.08 9.87 7.59
C PRO A 129 12.84 9.70 6.10
N TRP A 130 11.59 9.49 5.69
CA TRP A 130 11.24 9.55 4.28
C TRP A 130 11.33 10.99 3.77
N ASN A 131 12.21 11.23 2.81
CA ASN A 131 12.51 12.57 2.30
C ASN A 131 12.29 12.71 0.79
N TYR A 132 11.50 11.81 0.20
CA TYR A 132 11.19 11.80 -1.23
C TYR A 132 9.69 11.99 -1.47
N SER A 133 9.32 12.42 -2.68
CA SER A 133 7.91 12.61 -3.02
C SER A 133 7.14 11.28 -3.00
N CYS A 134 5.84 11.37 -2.69
CA CYS A 134 4.87 10.29 -2.83
C CYS A 134 4.03 10.40 -4.12
N GLU A 135 4.29 11.41 -4.95
CA GLU A 135 3.56 11.69 -6.20
C GLU A 135 4.45 11.56 -7.43
N VAL A 136 3.89 10.99 -8.51
CA VAL A 136 4.62 10.86 -9.79
C VAL A 136 4.88 12.22 -10.43
N SER A 137 3.95 13.17 -10.30
CA SER A 137 4.05 14.50 -10.89
C SER A 137 5.29 15.24 -10.43
N ASP A 138 5.69 15.07 -9.17
CA ASP A 138 6.88 15.72 -8.60
C ASP A 138 8.20 15.16 -9.16
N LEU A 139 8.16 14.01 -9.86
CA LEU A 139 9.33 13.45 -10.53
C LEU A 139 9.52 14.01 -11.95
N ILE A 140 8.52 14.70 -12.49
CA ILE A 140 8.53 15.23 -13.86
C ILE A 140 9.00 16.68 -13.82
N TYR A 141 9.88 17.06 -14.74
CA TYR A 141 10.31 18.45 -14.88
C TYR A 141 9.12 19.37 -15.15
N GLU A 142 9.26 20.64 -14.78
CA GLU A 142 8.28 21.66 -15.13
C GLU A 142 8.03 21.67 -16.64
N MET A 143 6.76 21.65 -16.99
CA MET A 143 6.28 21.65 -18.36
C MET A 143 5.46 22.90 -18.62
N ASP A 144 5.34 23.28 -19.88
CA ASP A 144 4.38 24.30 -20.30
C ASP A 144 2.98 23.96 -19.74
N PRO A 145 2.25 24.92 -19.14
CA PRO A 145 0.92 24.67 -18.58
C PRO A 145 -0.05 24.00 -19.57
N ALA A 146 0.07 24.26 -20.87
CA ALA A 146 -0.71 23.60 -21.91
C ALA A 146 -0.51 22.08 -21.96
N LEU A 147 0.67 21.60 -21.56
CA LEU A 147 1.04 20.19 -21.53
C LEU A 147 0.74 19.48 -20.20
N SER A 148 0.34 20.23 -19.16
CA SER A 148 0.10 19.69 -17.81
C SER A 148 -0.93 18.54 -17.74
N ARG A 149 -1.86 18.49 -18.70
CA ARG A 149 -2.88 17.43 -18.83
C ARG A 149 -2.30 16.07 -19.25
N PHE A 150 -1.12 16.07 -19.87
CA PHE A 150 -0.46 14.86 -20.37
C PHE A 150 0.53 14.28 -19.35
N SER A 151 0.81 15.02 -18.27
CA SER A 151 1.64 14.52 -17.19
C SER A 151 0.92 13.42 -16.42
N PRO A 152 1.58 12.28 -16.12
CA PRO A 152 1.00 11.27 -15.26
C PRO A 152 0.73 11.85 -13.86
N ARG A 153 -0.40 11.45 -13.27
CA ARG A 153 -0.78 11.83 -11.90
C ARG A 153 -1.17 10.57 -11.14
N MET A 154 -0.43 10.28 -10.09
CA MET A 154 -0.70 9.19 -9.18
C MET A 154 0.08 9.42 -7.90
N ALA A 155 -0.56 9.21 -6.77
CA ALA A 155 0.06 9.22 -5.46
C ALA A 155 -0.03 7.84 -4.83
N PHE A 156 0.80 7.59 -3.83
CA PHE A 156 0.64 6.45 -2.93
C PHE A 156 0.52 6.93 -1.48
N PHE A 157 -0.16 6.14 -0.65
CA PHE A 157 -0.20 6.36 0.78
C PHE A 157 1.09 5.84 1.40
N LEU A 158 1.80 6.68 2.16
CA LEU A 158 3.00 6.29 2.89
C LEU A 158 2.65 6.18 4.39
N LEU A 159 2.94 5.02 4.98
CA LEU A 159 2.96 4.86 6.43
C LEU A 159 4.40 4.67 6.90
N GLU A 160 4.94 5.69 7.56
CA GLU A 160 6.25 5.62 8.22
C GLU A 160 6.08 5.07 9.62
N MET A 161 6.62 3.87 9.88
CA MET A 161 6.46 3.24 11.19
C MET A 161 7.08 4.09 12.29
N LYS A 162 8.25 4.68 12.02
CA LYS A 162 9.05 5.44 13.01
C LYS A 162 8.35 6.69 13.55
N ASP A 163 7.46 7.28 12.76
CA ASP A 163 6.76 8.51 13.14
C ASP A 163 5.52 8.21 14.01
N LEU A 164 5.18 6.93 14.17
CA LEU A 164 4.12 6.50 15.09
C LEU A 164 4.63 6.58 16.52
N LYS A 165 4.11 7.54 17.27
CA LYS A 165 4.51 7.72 18.67
C LYS A 165 4.02 6.56 19.52
N GLU A 166 4.78 6.24 20.56
CA GLU A 166 4.39 5.17 21.50
C GLU A 166 3.04 5.49 22.18
N GLU A 167 2.75 6.77 22.45
CA GLU A 167 1.45 7.18 22.98
C GLU A 167 0.31 6.84 22.01
N ASP A 168 0.49 7.18 20.73
CA ASP A 168 -0.52 6.90 19.69
C ASP A 168 -0.75 5.39 19.53
N LEU A 169 0.32 4.59 19.62
CA LEU A 169 0.26 3.12 19.57
C LEU A 169 -0.36 2.51 20.83
N ALA A 170 -0.16 3.12 22.00
CA ALA A 170 -0.71 2.68 23.28
C ALA A 170 -2.20 3.01 23.45
N GLU A 171 -2.68 4.08 22.81
CA GLU A 171 -4.10 4.42 22.75
C GLU A 171 -4.91 3.50 21.83
N MET A 172 -4.24 2.78 20.92
CA MET A 172 -4.90 1.78 20.08
C MET A 172 -5.44 0.61 20.90
N SER A 173 -6.54 0.01 20.42
CA SER A 173 -7.13 -1.17 21.05
C SER A 173 -6.06 -2.23 21.34
N PRO A 174 -6.02 -2.81 22.55
CA PRO A 174 -5.07 -3.88 22.91
C PRO A 174 -5.14 -5.10 21.98
N GLU A 175 -6.28 -5.30 21.32
CA GLU A 175 -6.51 -6.35 20.33
C GLU A 175 -5.75 -6.07 19.02
N ASN A 176 -5.30 -4.83 18.76
CA ASN A 176 -4.59 -4.44 17.54
C ASN A 176 -3.13 -4.92 17.57
N PHE A 177 -2.91 -6.18 17.17
CA PHE A 177 -1.57 -6.77 17.11
C PHE A 177 -0.64 -6.08 16.09
N VAL A 178 -1.16 -5.30 15.13
CA VAL A 178 -0.30 -4.54 14.20
C VAL A 178 0.40 -3.40 14.94
N ALA A 179 -0.28 -2.75 15.89
CA ALA A 179 0.35 -1.78 16.78
C ALA A 179 1.43 -2.44 17.65
N ALA A 180 1.17 -3.64 18.18
CA ALA A 180 2.19 -4.41 18.91
C ALA A 180 3.41 -4.77 18.03
N LEU A 181 3.17 -5.17 16.78
CA LEU A 181 4.23 -5.45 15.81
C LEU A 181 5.10 -4.20 15.56
N PHE A 182 4.49 -3.03 15.36
CA PHE A 182 5.22 -1.78 15.16
C PHE A 182 6.05 -1.39 16.40
N ARG A 183 5.53 -1.60 17.62
CA ARG A 183 6.31 -1.38 18.85
C ARG A 183 7.54 -2.27 18.95
N VAL A 184 7.43 -3.56 18.59
CA VAL A 184 8.58 -4.47 18.55
C VAL A 184 9.63 -3.99 17.55
N GLU A 185 9.21 -3.43 16.42
CA GLU A 185 10.13 -2.88 15.43
C GLU A 185 10.80 -1.59 15.87
N HIS A 186 10.11 -0.72 16.63
CA HIS A 186 10.74 0.42 17.29
C HIS A 186 11.81 -0.01 18.28
N ALA A 187 11.51 -0.98 19.16
CA ALA A 187 12.46 -1.43 20.18
C ALA A 187 13.74 -2.06 19.58
N ARG A 188 13.61 -2.78 18.46
CA ARG A 188 14.75 -3.33 17.70
C ARG A 188 15.60 -2.24 17.04
N THR A 189 14.92 -1.22 16.53
CA THR A 189 15.52 -0.06 15.87
C THR A 189 16.34 0.80 16.83
N GLU A 190 15.85 0.97 18.05
CA GLU A 190 16.50 1.79 19.09
C GLU A 190 17.59 1.03 19.87
N GLY A 191 17.81 -0.26 19.58
CA GLY A 191 18.84 -1.07 20.23
C GLY A 191 18.50 -1.50 21.67
N VAL A 192 17.21 -1.61 21.99
CA VAL A 192 16.71 -1.89 23.36
C VAL A 192 16.47 -3.39 23.61
N ILE A 193 16.76 -4.27 22.63
CA ILE A 193 16.64 -5.73 22.76
C ILE A 193 17.88 -6.44 22.21
#